data_AF-A0A9X3XGP8-F1
#
_entry.id   AF-A0A9X3XGP8-F1
#
_cell.length_a   1.000
_cell.length_b   1.000
_cell.length_c   1.000
_cell.angle_alpha   90.00
_cell.angle_beta   90.00
_cell.angle_gamma   90.00
#
_symmetry.space_group_name_H-M   'P 1'
#
loop_
_entity.id
_entity.type
_entity.pdbx_description
1 polymer ?
#
loop_
_entity_poly.entity_id
_entity_poly.type
_entity_poly.pdbx_seq_one_letter_code
_entity_poly.pdbx_strand_id
1 'polypeptide(L)'
;MNLRNFLFKTAIPSLTLALPALVGCGGSEPAEPGQPGQELLAPPEAGKGVQFKMVTKLDPGTEAEHCMFVKAPAEGLFVNRDEVRYSKGSHHFLLFQTSYDDIPTQKEDGTVVDTSGVFDCSDGATDGWEVEKLVAGSQNADGDSMLRFPQGVAMKVRPGAVLLMNAHYINASMNVIEPEVRVNLYTIPEAEVKTEGDILFIYNPFIYVGAQAEGRARMRCPVHTDITIANVQSHMHARGVGYAASIVGQADPFYTSTQWENVTVKDFGEGLQVKAGEWFDYWCDYSNAETRDVFEGPRSTDEMCMLLGSYYPADSATAHCRAEPDVPGQPNFIGAEWVGNGKATCAESFACVQQAISASQEITPCVTSSDAAVSREFSDALRCFLKKAGPDQDPAIVCKTELDACLAK
;
A
#
# COMPACT_ATOMS: atom_id res chain seq x y z
N MET A 1 6.32 -23.99 10.63
CA MET A 1 5.49 -23.52 9.50
C MET A 1 5.26 -22.04 9.75
N ASN A 2 5.86 -21.16 8.95
CA ASN A 2 5.98 -19.72 9.27
C ASN A 2 4.65 -19.01 9.00
N LEU A 3 3.99 -18.50 10.06
CA LEU A 3 2.71 -17.80 9.98
C LEU A 3 2.75 -16.56 9.06
N ARG A 4 3.94 -15.98 8.84
CA ARG A 4 4.19 -14.88 7.87
C ARG A 4 3.82 -15.23 6.43
N ASN A 5 3.93 -16.50 6.03
CA ASN A 5 3.57 -16.94 4.68
C ASN A 5 2.13 -17.43 4.55
N PHE A 6 1.37 -17.47 5.65
CA PHE A 6 0.00 -17.99 5.65
C PHE A 6 -1.04 -16.90 5.31
N LEU A 7 -0.69 -15.62 5.52
CA LEU A 7 -1.49 -14.49 5.05
C LEU A 7 -1.34 -14.24 3.54
N PHE A 8 -0.37 -14.89 2.89
CA PHE A 8 -0.10 -14.74 1.46
C PHE A 8 0.00 -16.13 0.81
N LYS A 9 -1.13 -16.81 0.60
CA LYS A 9 -1.30 -17.85 -0.43
C LYS A 9 -2.64 -18.58 -0.28
N THR A 10 -3.55 -18.33 -1.21
CA THR A 10 -4.38 -19.40 -1.77
C THR A 10 -4.44 -19.28 -3.30
N ALA A 11 -3.71 -20.17 -3.99
CA ALA A 11 -3.87 -20.39 -5.42
C ALA A 11 -5.05 -21.35 -5.65
N ILE A 12 -6.01 -20.96 -6.50
CA ILE A 12 -7.13 -21.81 -6.94
C ILE A 12 -7.11 -21.85 -8.50
N PRO A 13 -7.37 -23.02 -9.12
CA PRO A 13 -6.96 -23.28 -10.50
C PRO A 13 -7.86 -22.60 -11.54
N SER A 14 -7.24 -22.27 -12.67
CA SER A 14 -7.84 -21.65 -13.85
C SER A 14 -9.08 -22.41 -14.34
N LEU A 15 -10.24 -21.77 -14.23
CA LEU A 15 -11.45 -22.15 -14.96
C LEU A 15 -11.69 -21.12 -16.08
N THR A 16 -11.51 -21.53 -17.32
CA THR A 16 -11.85 -20.73 -18.49
C THR A 16 -13.37 -20.56 -18.56
N LEU A 17 -13.86 -19.35 -18.25
CA LEU A 17 -15.26 -18.96 -18.48
C LEU A 17 -15.33 -17.68 -19.34
N ALA A 18 -16.22 -17.72 -20.32
CA ALA A 18 -16.43 -16.67 -21.31
C ALA A 18 -17.04 -15.39 -20.71
N LEU A 19 -16.48 -14.23 -21.08
CA LEU A 19 -16.95 -12.89 -20.70
C LEU A 19 -18.32 -12.55 -21.31
N PRO A 20 -19.29 -12.05 -20.52
CA PRO A 20 -20.27 -11.09 -21.03
C PRO A 20 -19.66 -9.68 -21.06
N ALA A 21 -19.99 -8.93 -22.11
CA ALA A 21 -19.48 -7.58 -22.34
C ALA A 21 -19.92 -6.60 -21.25
N LEU A 22 -18.95 -5.97 -20.58
CA LEU A 22 -19.18 -4.79 -19.72
C LEU A 22 -19.12 -3.53 -20.58
N VAL A 23 -20.19 -2.74 -20.47
CA VAL A 23 -20.34 -1.42 -21.08
C VAL A 23 -19.47 -0.43 -20.29
N GLY A 24 -18.39 0.04 -20.89
CA GLY A 24 -17.52 1.07 -20.31
C GLY A 24 -18.19 2.44 -20.31
N CYS A 25 -18.35 3.03 -19.13
CA CYS A 25 -18.78 4.42 -18.96
C CYS A 25 -17.58 5.30 -18.58
N GLY A 26 -17.15 6.10 -19.57
CA GLY A 26 -16.35 7.33 -19.51
C GLY A 26 -15.70 7.77 -18.20
N GLY A 27 -14.47 7.31 -17.96
CA GLY A 27 -13.42 8.10 -17.33
C GLY A 27 -12.71 8.95 -18.40
N SER A 28 -12.14 10.09 -18.02
CA SER A 28 -11.33 10.92 -18.93
C SER A 28 -10.20 10.10 -19.55
N GLU A 29 -10.17 10.03 -20.88
CA GLU A 29 -9.13 9.28 -21.60
C GLU A 29 -7.74 9.80 -21.19
N PRO A 30 -6.82 8.92 -20.74
CA PRO A 30 -5.42 9.28 -20.64
C PRO A 30 -4.96 9.80 -21.99
N ALA A 31 -4.04 10.77 -21.99
CA ALA A 31 -3.47 11.31 -23.23
C ALA A 31 -3.13 10.16 -24.20
N GLU A 32 -3.47 10.35 -25.49
CA GLU A 32 -3.02 9.44 -26.54
C GLU A 32 -1.53 9.14 -26.33
N PRO A 33 -1.07 7.91 -26.62
CA PRO A 33 0.36 7.61 -26.61
C PRO A 33 1.06 8.76 -27.32
N GLY A 34 1.95 9.46 -26.60
CA GLY A 34 2.63 10.62 -27.16
C GLY A 34 3.16 10.26 -28.54
N GLN A 35 2.92 11.12 -29.54
CA GLN A 35 3.41 10.85 -30.88
C GLN A 35 4.88 10.41 -30.80
N PRO A 36 5.33 9.42 -31.59
CA PRO A 36 6.71 8.94 -31.53
C PRO A 36 7.70 10.11 -31.52
N GLY A 37 8.33 10.36 -30.36
CA GLY A 37 9.26 11.47 -30.15
C GLY A 37 8.83 12.58 -29.18
N GLN A 38 7.60 12.59 -28.66
CA GLN A 38 7.22 13.52 -27.58
C GLN A 38 7.57 12.89 -26.21
N GLU A 39 8.43 13.56 -25.45
CA GLU A 39 8.90 13.05 -24.17
C GLU A 39 7.79 13.12 -23.11
N LEU A 40 7.41 11.96 -22.55
CA LEU A 40 6.31 11.80 -21.58
C LEU A 40 6.52 12.65 -20.31
N LEU A 41 7.77 12.80 -19.89
CA LEU A 41 8.19 13.65 -18.79
C LEU A 41 9.64 14.04 -19.00
N ALA A 42 9.93 15.33 -19.10
CA ALA A 42 11.30 15.83 -19.22
C ALA A 42 12.09 15.50 -17.93
N PRO A 43 13.37 15.09 -18.03
CA PRO A 43 14.18 14.84 -16.84
C PRO A 43 14.44 16.14 -16.06
N PRO A 44 14.74 16.07 -14.75
CA PRO A 44 15.20 17.22 -13.99
C PRO A 44 16.47 17.81 -14.62
N GLU A 45 16.67 19.13 -14.47
CA GLU A 45 17.93 19.75 -14.84
C GLU A 45 19.12 19.07 -14.14
N ALA A 46 20.29 19.08 -14.78
CA ALA A 46 21.48 18.45 -14.22
C ALA A 46 21.78 18.96 -12.80
N GLY A 47 21.91 18.04 -11.84
CA GLY A 47 22.14 18.36 -10.43
C GLY A 47 20.88 18.79 -9.65
N LYS A 48 19.69 18.73 -10.25
CA LYS A 48 18.40 19.02 -9.59
C LYS A 48 17.52 17.79 -9.36
N GLY A 49 18.04 16.61 -9.69
CA GLY A 49 17.32 15.36 -9.50
C GLY A 49 17.82 14.25 -10.41
N VAL A 50 17.06 13.16 -10.41
CA VAL A 50 17.24 12.02 -11.31
C VAL A 50 15.91 11.63 -11.94
N GLN A 51 15.97 10.97 -13.09
CA GLN A 51 14.81 10.35 -13.72
C GLN A 51 15.05 8.85 -13.90
N PHE A 52 14.03 8.05 -13.59
CA PHE A 52 13.96 6.64 -13.98
C PHE A 52 12.84 6.42 -14.98
N LYS A 53 13.02 5.41 -15.83
CA LYS A 53 12.11 5.08 -16.92
C LYS A 53 11.95 3.56 -16.99
N MET A 54 10.71 3.12 -17.17
CA MET A 54 10.37 1.73 -17.46
C MET A 54 9.41 1.69 -18.65
N VAL A 55 9.74 0.83 -19.62
CA VAL A 55 8.90 0.55 -20.80
C VAL A 55 8.73 -0.95 -20.89
N THR A 56 7.49 -1.39 -21.09
CA THR A 56 7.17 -2.81 -21.22
C THR A 56 6.16 -3.03 -22.34
N LYS A 57 5.80 -4.28 -22.62
CA LYS A 57 4.78 -4.66 -23.59
C LYS A 57 3.66 -5.40 -22.88
N LEU A 58 2.43 -5.13 -23.30
CA LEU A 58 1.25 -5.82 -22.78
C LEU A 58 0.40 -6.33 -23.93
N ASP A 59 0.09 -7.62 -23.85
CA ASP A 59 -0.84 -8.27 -24.76
C ASP A 59 -2.28 -7.78 -24.53
N PRO A 60 -3.17 -7.91 -25.54
CA PRO A 60 -4.59 -7.62 -25.40
C PRO A 60 -5.25 -8.37 -24.25
N GLY A 61 -6.08 -7.69 -23.46
CA GLY A 61 -6.86 -8.29 -22.38
C GLY A 61 -6.05 -8.70 -21.15
N THR A 62 -4.81 -8.23 -21.03
CA THR A 62 -3.91 -8.59 -19.93
C THR A 62 -3.96 -7.53 -18.82
N GLU A 63 -4.01 -8.02 -17.58
CA GLU A 63 -3.62 -7.29 -16.38
C GLU A 63 -2.30 -7.91 -15.89
N ALA A 64 -1.33 -7.06 -15.56
CA ALA A 64 -0.03 -7.51 -15.08
C ALA A 64 0.59 -6.46 -14.16
N GLU A 65 1.35 -6.92 -13.18
CA GLU A 65 2.32 -6.08 -12.49
C GLU A 65 3.72 -6.37 -13.03
N HIS A 66 4.40 -5.33 -13.50
CA HIS A 66 5.77 -5.44 -13.96
C HIS A 66 6.71 -4.60 -13.09
N CYS A 67 7.89 -5.17 -12.87
CA CYS A 67 8.92 -4.60 -12.02
C CYS A 67 10.23 -4.40 -12.77
N MET A 68 11.03 -3.44 -12.31
CA MET A 68 12.38 -3.22 -12.81
C MET A 68 13.26 -2.67 -11.67
N PHE A 69 14.43 -3.28 -11.48
CA PHE A 69 15.41 -2.72 -10.55
C PHE A 69 16.23 -1.62 -11.22
N VAL A 70 16.46 -0.54 -10.49
CA VAL A 70 17.36 0.57 -10.86
C VAL A 70 18.26 0.90 -9.66
N LYS A 71 19.32 1.68 -9.87
CA LYS A 71 20.18 2.16 -8.77
C LYS A 71 20.09 3.67 -8.63
N ALA A 72 19.98 4.14 -7.40
CA ALA A 72 20.17 5.54 -7.05
C ALA A 72 21.63 5.98 -7.31
N PRO A 73 21.91 7.28 -7.47
CA PRO A 73 23.28 7.78 -7.56
C PRO A 73 24.15 7.37 -6.36
N ALA A 74 25.46 7.28 -6.59
CA ALA A 74 26.42 6.80 -5.60
C ALA A 74 26.54 7.72 -4.38
N GLU A 75 26.13 8.98 -4.51
CA GLU A 75 26.06 9.99 -3.46
C GLU A 75 24.74 9.95 -2.67
N GLY A 76 23.73 9.24 -3.16
CA GLY A 76 22.38 9.22 -2.60
C GLY A 76 21.54 10.40 -3.04
N LEU A 77 20.33 10.53 -2.49
CA LEU A 77 19.41 11.62 -2.83
C LEU A 77 18.76 12.20 -1.57
N PHE A 78 18.49 13.50 -1.61
CA PHE A 78 17.60 14.18 -0.67
C PHE A 78 16.39 14.69 -1.46
N VAL A 79 15.41 13.81 -1.63
CA VAL A 79 14.24 14.00 -2.49
C VAL A 79 13.24 14.92 -1.81
N ASN A 80 12.94 16.06 -2.41
CA ASN A 80 11.96 17.02 -1.88
C ASN A 80 10.63 17.01 -2.64
N ARG A 81 10.64 16.49 -3.88
CA ARG A 81 9.44 16.36 -4.70
C ARG A 81 9.55 15.18 -5.66
N ASP A 82 8.47 14.44 -5.86
CA ASP A 82 8.33 13.51 -6.98
C ASP A 82 7.48 14.08 -8.13
N GLU A 83 7.66 13.53 -9.32
CA GLU A 83 6.76 13.74 -10.44
C GLU A 83 6.73 12.48 -11.30
N VAL A 84 5.56 11.91 -11.46
CA VAL A 84 5.35 10.67 -12.21
C VAL A 84 4.46 10.95 -13.40
N ARG A 85 4.84 10.41 -14.55
CA ARG A 85 3.97 10.33 -15.73
C ARG A 85 3.97 8.94 -16.28
N TYR A 86 2.80 8.43 -16.65
CA TYR A 86 2.68 7.16 -17.33
C TYR A 86 1.67 7.23 -18.46
N SER A 87 1.94 6.48 -19.53
CA SER A 87 1.05 6.39 -20.67
C SER A 87 -0.14 5.46 -20.39
N LYS A 88 -1.10 5.47 -21.31
CA LYS A 88 -2.21 4.51 -21.35
C LYS A 88 -1.73 3.07 -21.13
N GLY A 89 -2.51 2.33 -20.37
CA GLY A 89 -2.21 0.95 -19.97
C GLY A 89 -1.72 0.84 -18.54
N SER A 90 -1.22 1.90 -17.92
CA SER A 90 -0.81 1.89 -16.50
C SER A 90 -1.95 2.38 -15.61
N HIS A 91 -2.16 1.70 -14.48
CA HIS A 91 -3.15 2.05 -13.47
C HIS A 91 -2.52 2.87 -12.34
N HIS A 92 -1.39 2.43 -11.79
CA HIS A 92 -0.56 3.19 -10.86
C HIS A 92 0.92 2.80 -10.97
N PHE A 93 1.78 3.62 -10.37
CA PHE A 93 3.22 3.41 -10.29
C PHE A 93 3.75 3.67 -8.88
N LEU A 94 4.69 2.84 -8.44
CA LEU A 94 5.39 2.95 -7.17
C LEU A 94 6.89 2.77 -7.39
N LEU A 95 7.69 3.52 -6.63
CA LEU A 95 9.14 3.37 -6.56
C LEU A 95 9.54 3.09 -5.12
N PHE A 96 10.05 1.89 -4.86
CA PHE A 96 10.49 1.49 -3.52
C PHE A 96 12.01 1.55 -3.39
N GLN A 97 12.51 1.91 -2.22
CA GLN A 97 13.87 1.57 -1.81
C GLN A 97 13.87 0.14 -1.24
N THR A 98 14.85 -0.67 -1.62
CA THR A 98 14.99 -2.06 -1.14
C THR A 98 16.13 -2.18 -0.13
N SER A 99 16.24 -3.34 0.52
CA SER A 99 17.33 -3.68 1.44
C SER A 99 18.61 -4.14 0.72
N TYR A 100 18.53 -4.45 -0.58
CA TYR A 100 19.62 -5.05 -1.34
C TYR A 100 20.77 -4.05 -1.60
N ASP A 101 22.00 -4.52 -1.44
CA ASP A 101 23.21 -3.77 -1.82
C ASP A 101 23.46 -3.77 -3.34
N ASP A 102 23.04 -4.86 -3.99
CA ASP A 102 23.15 -5.08 -5.44
C ASP A 102 21.84 -5.60 -6.02
N ILE A 103 21.63 -5.41 -7.33
CA ILE A 103 20.42 -5.88 -8.00
C ILE A 103 20.34 -7.40 -7.82
N PRO A 104 19.31 -7.92 -7.12
CA PRO A 104 19.22 -9.34 -6.81
C PRO A 104 18.82 -10.10 -8.08
N THR A 105 19.27 -11.35 -8.22
CA THR A 105 18.94 -12.23 -9.35
C THR A 105 18.06 -13.42 -8.94
N GLN A 106 17.57 -13.40 -7.70
CA GLN A 106 16.75 -14.45 -7.12
C GLN A 106 15.83 -13.86 -6.06
N LYS A 107 14.62 -14.42 -5.98
CA LYS A 107 13.67 -14.15 -4.89
C LYS A 107 14.19 -14.68 -3.55
N GLU A 108 13.54 -14.27 -2.47
CA GLU A 108 13.82 -14.74 -1.10
C GLU A 108 13.77 -16.27 -0.94
N ASP A 109 12.92 -16.95 -1.72
CA ASP A 109 12.78 -18.41 -1.72
C ASP A 109 13.84 -19.13 -2.58
N GLY A 110 14.76 -18.38 -3.20
CA GLY A 110 15.81 -18.89 -4.08
C GLY A 110 15.40 -19.05 -5.54
N THR A 111 14.17 -18.68 -5.93
CA THR A 111 13.73 -18.73 -7.33
C THR A 111 14.52 -17.72 -8.15
N VAL A 112 15.24 -18.20 -9.18
CA VAL A 112 16.03 -17.35 -10.06
C VAL A 112 15.11 -16.57 -10.99
N VAL A 113 15.35 -15.27 -11.13
CA VAL A 113 14.61 -14.35 -12.02
C VAL A 113 15.63 -13.51 -12.78
N ASP A 114 15.43 -13.32 -14.09
CA ASP A 114 16.23 -12.37 -14.86
C ASP A 114 15.78 -10.94 -14.54
N THR A 115 16.58 -10.26 -13.73
CA THR A 115 16.34 -8.90 -13.24
C THR A 115 17.18 -7.85 -13.99
N SER A 116 17.79 -8.23 -15.12
CA SER A 116 18.58 -7.31 -15.95
C SER A 116 17.74 -6.25 -16.67
N GLY A 117 16.42 -6.44 -16.73
CA GLY A 117 15.45 -5.51 -17.30
C GLY A 117 14.11 -5.60 -16.58
N VAL A 118 13.02 -5.39 -17.32
CA VAL A 118 11.67 -5.55 -16.80
C VAL A 118 11.34 -7.03 -16.60
N PHE A 119 10.77 -7.37 -15.46
CA PHE A 119 10.35 -8.72 -15.11
C PHE A 119 8.94 -8.74 -14.52
N ASP A 120 8.32 -9.91 -14.50
CA ASP A 120 6.99 -10.12 -13.93
C ASP A 120 7.05 -10.11 -12.39
N CYS A 121 6.14 -9.35 -11.78
CA CYS A 121 5.92 -9.31 -10.33
C CYS A 121 4.42 -9.28 -10.04
N SER A 122 3.65 -10.14 -10.74
CA SER A 122 2.18 -10.17 -10.73
C SER A 122 1.51 -10.26 -9.35
N ASP A 123 2.23 -10.69 -8.30
CA ASP A 123 1.72 -10.70 -6.92
C ASP A 123 2.21 -9.49 -6.09
N GLY A 124 2.64 -8.42 -6.76
CA GLY A 124 3.06 -7.15 -6.17
C GLY A 124 4.57 -6.97 -6.06
N ALA A 125 4.99 -5.76 -5.69
CA ALA A 125 6.40 -5.43 -5.44
C ALA A 125 7.08 -6.30 -4.37
N THR A 126 6.31 -6.95 -3.50
CA THR A 126 6.78 -7.86 -2.45
C THR A 126 6.65 -9.34 -2.81
N ASP A 127 6.43 -9.68 -4.09
CA ASP A 127 6.42 -11.06 -4.59
C ASP A 127 7.83 -11.70 -4.55
N GLY A 128 8.27 -12.02 -3.33
CA GLY A 128 9.59 -12.59 -3.05
C GLY A 128 10.72 -11.56 -3.07
N TRP A 129 10.41 -10.27 -2.97
CA TRP A 129 11.39 -9.18 -2.91
C TRP A 129 11.22 -8.34 -1.65
N GLU A 130 12.33 -7.87 -1.09
CA GLU A 130 12.34 -6.99 0.08
C GLU A 130 12.22 -5.52 -0.31
N VAL A 131 11.25 -4.81 0.28
CA VAL A 131 11.14 -3.35 0.20
C VAL A 131 11.24 -2.74 1.60
N GLU A 132 11.92 -1.60 1.71
CA GLU A 132 12.12 -0.89 2.98
C GLU A 132 11.12 0.25 3.16
N LYS A 133 10.93 1.06 2.12
CA LYS A 133 10.03 2.22 2.11
C LYS A 133 9.67 2.67 0.70
N LEU A 134 8.55 3.37 0.58
CA LEU A 134 8.17 4.06 -0.65
C LEU A 134 8.97 5.36 -0.83
N VAL A 135 9.43 5.63 -2.05
CA VAL A 135 10.23 6.82 -2.41
C VAL A 135 9.45 7.78 -3.30
N ALA A 136 8.61 7.27 -4.19
CA ALA A 136 7.76 8.05 -5.09
C ALA A 136 6.63 7.19 -5.63
N GLY A 137 5.64 7.81 -6.25
CA GLY A 137 4.54 7.08 -6.85
C GLY A 137 3.38 7.97 -7.28
N SER A 138 2.48 7.39 -8.06
CA SER A 138 1.26 8.07 -8.50
C SER A 138 0.18 7.06 -8.83
N GLN A 139 -1.06 7.43 -8.54
CA GLN A 139 -2.27 6.74 -8.97
C GLN A 139 -2.94 7.40 -10.18
N ASN A 140 -2.37 8.52 -10.65
CA ASN A 140 -2.88 9.28 -11.79
C ASN A 140 -1.80 9.44 -12.86
N ALA A 141 -2.19 9.30 -14.13
CA ALA A 141 -1.26 9.38 -15.26
C ALA A 141 -0.53 10.73 -15.36
N ASP A 142 -1.22 11.80 -15.00
CA ASP A 142 -0.73 13.18 -14.92
C ASP A 142 -1.20 13.79 -13.60
N GLY A 143 -0.79 13.15 -12.51
CA GLY A 143 -1.19 13.51 -11.15
C GLY A 143 -0.35 14.61 -10.51
N ASP A 144 -0.95 15.22 -9.49
CA ASP A 144 -0.19 15.93 -8.46
C ASP A 144 0.79 14.98 -7.76
N SER A 145 1.84 15.58 -7.23
CA SER A 145 2.93 14.88 -6.54
C SER A 145 2.47 14.30 -5.21
N MET A 146 2.71 13.00 -5.02
CA MET A 146 2.45 12.30 -3.76
C MET A 146 3.51 12.67 -2.71
N LEU A 147 4.78 12.80 -3.12
CA LEU A 147 5.85 13.29 -2.25
C LEU A 147 6.10 14.76 -2.52
N ARG A 148 5.59 15.65 -1.67
CA ARG A 148 5.82 17.09 -1.82
C ARG A 148 6.13 17.74 -0.48
N PHE A 149 7.40 18.03 -0.27
CA PHE A 149 7.87 18.63 0.97
C PHE A 149 7.99 20.17 0.88
N PRO A 150 7.78 20.88 2.00
CA PRO A 150 8.10 22.30 2.08
C PRO A 150 9.63 22.53 2.06
N GLN A 151 10.03 23.80 1.97
CA GLN A 151 11.45 24.16 1.91
C GLN A 151 12.24 23.61 3.11
N GLY A 152 13.38 22.98 2.82
CA GLY A 152 14.30 22.43 3.82
C GLY A 152 13.88 21.07 4.38
N VAL A 153 12.82 20.45 3.85
CA VAL A 153 12.43 19.09 4.17
C VAL A 153 12.70 18.20 2.95
N ALA A 154 13.29 17.04 3.18
CA ALA A 154 13.56 16.06 2.12
C ALA A 154 13.58 14.63 2.68
N MET A 155 13.18 13.67 1.86
CA MET A 155 13.38 12.25 2.13
C MET A 155 14.78 11.83 1.68
N LYS A 156 15.50 11.12 2.55
CA LYS A 156 16.80 10.52 2.20
C LYS A 156 16.62 9.20 1.45
N VAL A 157 17.24 9.07 0.29
CA VAL A 157 17.49 7.79 -0.39
C VAL A 157 18.95 7.42 -0.19
N ARG A 158 19.22 6.17 0.21
CA ARG A 158 20.59 5.75 0.55
C ARG A 158 21.54 5.87 -0.67
N PRO A 159 22.81 6.23 -0.45
CA PRO A 159 23.85 6.16 -1.48
C PRO A 159 23.86 4.83 -2.21
N GLY A 160 23.75 4.86 -3.54
CA GLY A 160 23.78 3.66 -4.39
C GLY A 160 22.63 2.67 -4.18
N ALA A 161 21.56 3.07 -3.47
CA ALA A 161 20.45 2.18 -3.13
C ALA A 161 19.87 1.47 -4.37
N VAL A 162 19.59 0.18 -4.22
CA VAL A 162 18.74 -0.53 -5.19
C VAL A 162 17.30 -0.07 -4.98
N LEU A 163 16.69 0.40 -6.07
CA LEU A 163 15.30 0.81 -6.10
C LEU A 163 14.51 -0.16 -6.97
N LEU A 164 13.26 -0.41 -6.60
CA LEU A 164 12.33 -1.25 -7.34
C LEU A 164 11.22 -0.37 -7.92
N MET A 165 11.24 -0.21 -9.24
CA MET A 165 10.10 0.33 -9.99
C MET A 165 9.05 -0.76 -10.07
N ASN A 166 7.81 -0.45 -9.69
CA ASN A 166 6.66 -1.33 -9.79
C ASN A 166 5.51 -0.57 -10.44
N ALA A 167 4.94 -1.14 -11.50
CA ALA A 167 3.78 -0.57 -12.16
C ALA A 167 2.74 -1.66 -12.39
N HIS A 168 1.52 -1.33 -11.99
CA HIS A 168 0.34 -2.14 -12.28
C HIS A 168 -0.26 -1.67 -13.60
N TYR A 169 -0.39 -2.59 -14.54
CA TYR A 169 -0.89 -2.33 -15.87
C TYR A 169 -2.16 -3.11 -16.19
N ILE A 170 -3.05 -2.48 -16.96
CA ILE A 170 -4.28 -3.05 -17.51
C ILE A 170 -4.36 -2.69 -19.00
N ASN A 171 -4.33 -3.69 -19.87
CA ASN A 171 -4.61 -3.55 -21.29
C ASN A 171 -6.00 -4.10 -21.64
N ALA A 172 -7.05 -3.29 -21.45
CA ALA A 172 -8.40 -3.66 -21.84
C ALA A 172 -8.67 -3.58 -23.37
N SER A 173 -7.65 -3.31 -24.18
CA SER A 173 -7.80 -3.16 -25.63
C SER A 173 -7.57 -4.47 -26.39
N MET A 174 -7.86 -4.46 -27.70
CA MET A 174 -7.61 -5.59 -28.61
C MET A 174 -6.20 -5.56 -29.23
N ASN A 175 -5.38 -4.57 -28.91
CA ASN A 175 -4.04 -4.37 -29.49
C ASN A 175 -2.96 -4.55 -28.43
N VAL A 176 -1.78 -5.02 -28.85
CA VAL A 176 -0.59 -4.91 -28.01
C VAL A 176 -0.30 -3.43 -27.78
N ILE A 177 -0.03 -3.06 -26.53
CA ILE A 177 0.40 -1.72 -26.17
C ILE A 177 1.81 -1.77 -25.56
N GLU A 178 2.53 -0.65 -25.68
CA GLU A 178 3.88 -0.50 -25.14
C GLU A 178 3.88 0.65 -24.12
N PRO A 179 3.38 0.42 -22.89
CA PRO A 179 3.27 1.49 -21.93
C PRO A 179 4.64 1.91 -21.39
N GLU A 180 4.75 3.21 -21.12
CA GLU A 180 5.92 3.86 -20.55
C GLU A 180 5.53 4.53 -19.24
N VAL A 181 6.38 4.39 -18.22
CA VAL A 181 6.34 5.22 -17.00
C VAL A 181 7.68 5.91 -16.81
N ARG A 182 7.60 7.17 -16.38
CA ARG A 182 8.75 7.97 -15.96
C ARG A 182 8.49 8.55 -14.58
N VAL A 183 9.53 8.55 -13.76
CA VAL A 183 9.54 9.19 -12.44
C VAL A 183 10.74 10.10 -12.32
N ASN A 184 10.48 11.37 -12.00
CA ASN A 184 11.48 12.33 -11.58
C ASN A 184 11.52 12.37 -10.06
N LEU A 185 12.72 12.28 -9.50
CA LEU A 185 13.00 12.59 -8.11
C LEU A 185 13.76 13.91 -8.06
N TYR A 186 13.08 15.00 -7.73
CA TYR A 186 13.71 16.30 -7.53
C TYR A 186 14.39 16.36 -6.17
N THR A 187 15.57 16.97 -6.13
CA THR A 187 16.39 17.02 -4.93
C THR A 187 16.76 18.43 -4.49
N ILE A 188 17.06 18.56 -3.20
CA ILE A 188 17.75 19.73 -2.63
C ILE A 188 19.15 19.33 -2.14
N PRO A 189 20.11 20.26 -2.05
CA PRO A 189 21.42 19.99 -1.46
C PRO A 189 21.30 19.53 0.00
N GLU A 190 22.16 18.59 0.42
CA GLU A 190 22.19 18.09 1.80
C GLU A 190 22.30 19.23 2.83
N ALA A 191 23.13 20.25 2.53
CA ALA A 191 23.32 21.41 3.40
C ALA A 191 22.05 22.27 3.57
N GLU A 192 21.04 22.11 2.72
CA GLU A 192 19.75 22.80 2.83
C GLU A 192 18.70 21.97 3.59
N VAL A 193 18.96 20.68 3.83
CA VAL A 193 18.05 19.79 4.57
C VAL A 193 18.12 20.11 6.06
N LYS A 194 16.97 20.52 6.61
CA LYS A 194 16.76 20.82 8.03
C LYS A 194 16.01 19.70 8.75
N THR A 195 15.19 18.95 8.03
CA THR A 195 14.36 17.89 8.58
C THR A 195 14.21 16.79 7.54
N GLU A 196 14.38 15.54 7.97
CA GLU A 196 14.09 14.39 7.12
C GLU A 196 12.57 14.17 7.09
N GLY A 197 12.00 14.01 5.90
CA GLY A 197 10.61 13.65 5.68
C GLY A 197 10.47 12.22 5.14
N ASP A 198 9.26 11.69 5.17
CA ASP A 198 8.95 10.35 4.66
C ASP A 198 7.50 10.30 4.10
N ILE A 199 7.08 9.14 3.61
CA ILE A 199 5.71 8.90 3.14
C ILE A 199 4.97 8.03 4.17
N LEU A 200 3.78 8.47 4.59
CA LEU A 200 2.78 7.60 5.19
C LEU A 200 2.38 6.57 4.14
N PHE A 201 2.57 5.29 4.45
CA PHE A 201 2.21 4.16 3.61
C PHE A 201 1.39 3.18 4.45
N ILE A 202 0.23 3.62 4.92
CA ILE A 202 -0.55 2.87 5.91
C ILE A 202 -1.57 1.99 5.18
N TYR A 203 -1.42 0.67 5.35
CA TYR A 203 -2.21 -0.37 4.68
C TYR A 203 -3.12 -1.10 5.67
N ASN A 204 -4.38 -1.35 5.28
CA ASN A 204 -5.27 -2.22 6.03
C ASN A 204 -5.33 -3.63 5.42
N PRO A 205 -4.78 -4.66 6.10
CA PRO A 205 -4.75 -6.03 5.59
C PRO A 205 -6.06 -6.80 5.82
N PHE A 206 -7.09 -6.19 6.42
CA PHE A 206 -8.35 -6.86 6.71
C PHE A 206 -9.51 -6.24 5.96
N ILE A 207 -9.68 -6.69 4.71
CA ILE A 207 -10.77 -6.31 3.82
C ILE A 207 -11.58 -7.55 3.45
N TYR A 208 -12.89 -7.51 3.71
CA TYR A 208 -13.84 -8.53 3.26
C TYR A 208 -15.13 -7.86 2.80
N VAL A 209 -15.55 -8.19 1.59
CA VAL A 209 -16.82 -7.76 1.01
C VAL A 209 -17.52 -8.99 0.47
N GLY A 210 -18.59 -9.41 1.13
CA GLY A 210 -19.36 -10.59 0.73
C GLY A 210 -19.95 -10.45 -0.68
N ALA A 211 -20.30 -11.57 -1.29
CA ALA A 211 -21.05 -11.60 -2.55
C ALA A 211 -22.34 -10.77 -2.42
N GLN A 212 -22.59 -9.90 -3.40
CA GLN A 212 -23.80 -9.07 -3.48
C GLN A 212 -24.06 -8.24 -2.21
N ALA A 213 -22.99 -7.76 -1.57
CA ALA A 213 -23.05 -7.07 -0.28
C ALA A 213 -22.20 -5.79 -0.27
N GLU A 214 -22.44 -4.98 0.76
CA GLU A 214 -21.59 -3.86 1.13
C GLU A 214 -20.57 -4.32 2.19
N GLY A 215 -19.43 -3.63 2.25
CA GLY A 215 -18.37 -3.92 3.21
C GLY A 215 -17.66 -2.65 3.66
N ARG A 216 -17.06 -2.69 4.85
CA ARG A 216 -16.19 -1.62 5.36
C ARG A 216 -14.93 -2.22 5.93
N ALA A 217 -13.79 -1.67 5.52
CA ALA A 217 -12.51 -1.89 6.18
C ALA A 217 -12.15 -0.62 6.94
N ARG A 218 -11.90 -0.73 8.25
CA ARG A 218 -11.50 0.41 9.11
C ARG A 218 -10.36 0.01 10.00
N MET A 219 -9.38 0.90 10.14
CA MET A 219 -8.34 0.74 11.14
C MET A 219 -7.95 2.07 11.76
N ARG A 220 -7.35 1.98 12.94
CA ARG A 220 -6.73 3.09 13.63
C ARG A 220 -5.25 2.84 13.82
N CYS A 221 -4.44 3.85 13.54
CA CYS A 221 -2.99 3.74 13.60
C CYS A 221 -2.40 4.76 14.59
N PRO A 222 -1.55 4.35 15.54
CA PRO A 222 -0.93 5.29 16.47
C PRO A 222 0.10 6.17 15.77
N VAL A 223 0.18 7.43 16.22
CA VAL A 223 1.22 8.38 15.86
C VAL A 223 2.27 8.39 16.97
N HIS A 224 3.51 8.06 16.66
CA HIS A 224 4.55 7.85 17.66
C HIS A 224 5.35 9.13 18.00
N THR A 225 5.38 10.10 17.09
CA THR A 225 6.07 11.38 17.26
C THR A 225 5.19 12.54 16.78
N ASP A 226 5.47 13.76 17.22
CA ASP A 226 4.82 14.94 16.65
C ASP A 226 5.22 15.07 15.17
N ILE A 227 4.22 15.07 14.28
CA ILE A 227 4.42 15.16 12.83
C ILE A 227 3.56 16.24 12.20
N THR A 228 4.00 16.69 11.02
CA THR A 228 3.27 17.55 10.10
C THR A 228 3.06 16.80 8.79
N ILE A 229 1.82 16.69 8.36
CA ILE A 229 1.44 16.07 7.10
C ILE A 229 1.32 17.16 6.05
N ALA A 230 2.09 17.06 4.97
CA ALA A 230 2.08 18.04 3.89
C ALA A 230 0.92 17.78 2.92
N ASN A 231 0.68 16.51 2.59
CA ASN A 231 -0.42 16.10 1.73
C ASN A 231 -0.91 14.70 2.08
N VAL A 232 -2.10 14.34 1.59
CA VAL A 232 -2.63 12.97 1.65
C VAL A 232 -3.44 12.59 0.41
N GLN A 233 -3.56 11.29 0.18
CA GLN A 233 -4.49 10.68 -0.75
C GLN A 233 -4.95 9.31 -0.20
N SER A 234 -6.11 8.84 -0.69
CA SER A 234 -6.57 7.47 -0.48
C SER A 234 -5.99 6.52 -1.52
N HIS A 235 -6.07 5.21 -1.30
CA HIS A 235 -6.02 4.20 -2.36
C HIS A 235 -7.08 3.12 -2.08
N MET A 236 -7.88 2.82 -3.11
CA MET A 236 -8.94 1.80 -3.14
C MET A 236 -9.01 1.20 -4.55
N HIS A 237 -9.55 -0.01 -4.71
CA HIS A 237 -9.88 -0.53 -6.04
C HIS A 237 -11.34 -0.23 -6.40
N ALA A 238 -11.80 -0.77 -7.53
CA ALA A 238 -13.00 -0.33 -8.24
C ALA A 238 -14.32 -0.48 -7.46
N ARG A 239 -14.38 -1.26 -6.38
CA ARG A 239 -15.58 -1.35 -5.53
C ARG A 239 -15.61 -0.28 -4.45
N GLY A 240 -14.53 0.48 -4.27
CA GLY A 240 -14.46 1.59 -3.33
C GLY A 240 -15.48 2.67 -3.66
N VAL A 241 -16.46 2.84 -2.78
CA VAL A 241 -17.55 3.83 -2.92
C VAL A 241 -17.45 4.97 -1.90
N GLY A 242 -16.57 4.86 -0.92
CA GLY A 242 -16.35 5.89 0.08
C GLY A 242 -15.05 5.71 0.84
N TYR A 243 -14.44 6.82 1.22
CA TYR A 243 -13.22 6.88 2.00
C TYR A 243 -13.29 8.06 2.95
N ALA A 244 -12.80 7.87 4.17
CA ALA A 244 -12.45 8.99 5.03
C ALA A 244 -11.23 8.67 5.90
N ALA A 245 -10.45 9.71 6.22
CA ALA A 245 -9.39 9.68 7.21
C ALA A 245 -9.56 10.85 8.18
N SER A 246 -9.44 10.55 9.47
CA SER A 246 -9.61 11.46 10.60
C SER A 246 -8.55 11.20 11.68
N ILE A 247 -8.55 12.04 12.71
CA ILE A 247 -7.88 11.76 13.98
C ILE A 247 -8.94 11.30 14.99
N VAL A 248 -8.68 10.24 15.76
CA VAL A 248 -9.62 9.73 16.76
C VAL A 248 -10.07 10.86 17.70
N GLY A 249 -11.39 10.99 17.87
CA GLY A 249 -12.00 12.02 18.71
C GLY A 249 -12.28 13.35 18.00
N GLN A 250 -11.81 13.54 16.77
CA GLN A 250 -12.19 14.68 15.94
C GLN A 250 -13.48 14.37 15.15
N ALA A 251 -14.36 15.38 15.05
CA ALA A 251 -15.67 15.23 14.42
C ALA A 251 -15.59 15.17 12.89
N ASP A 252 -14.74 16.00 12.29
CA ASP A 252 -14.62 16.12 10.84
C ASP A 252 -13.37 15.39 10.33
N PRO A 253 -13.50 14.54 9.28
CA PRO A 253 -12.35 13.93 8.65
C PRO A 253 -11.48 14.99 7.97
N PHE A 254 -10.16 14.84 8.07
CA PHE A 254 -9.22 15.71 7.37
C PHE A 254 -9.14 15.38 5.87
N TYR A 255 -9.61 14.20 5.44
CA TYR A 255 -9.67 13.82 4.03
C TYR A 255 -10.83 12.87 3.78
N THR A 256 -11.53 13.06 2.65
CA THR A 256 -12.60 12.18 2.17
C THR A 256 -12.48 12.01 0.66
N SER A 257 -12.86 10.84 0.15
CA SER A 257 -12.92 10.58 -1.28
C SER A 257 -14.02 9.56 -1.59
N THR A 258 -14.55 9.59 -2.79
CA THR A 258 -15.36 8.50 -3.38
C THR A 258 -14.73 7.98 -4.67
N GLN A 259 -13.49 8.41 -4.95
CA GLN A 259 -12.77 8.11 -6.18
C GLN A 259 -11.75 7.01 -5.90
N TRP A 260 -11.78 5.95 -6.72
CA TRP A 260 -10.76 4.91 -6.77
C TRP A 260 -9.74 5.16 -7.90
N GLU A 261 -10.17 5.84 -8.97
CA GLU A 261 -9.33 6.35 -10.07
C GLU A 261 -9.27 7.88 -10.04
N ASN A 262 -8.25 8.48 -10.64
CA ASN A 262 -8.07 9.95 -10.65
C ASN A 262 -8.12 10.55 -9.23
N VAL A 263 -7.51 9.86 -8.28
CA VAL A 263 -7.58 10.17 -6.84
C VAL A 263 -6.95 11.53 -6.58
N THR A 264 -7.67 12.40 -5.87
CA THR A 264 -7.17 13.74 -5.54
C THR A 264 -6.08 13.68 -4.47
N VAL A 265 -4.95 14.32 -4.73
CA VAL A 265 -3.94 14.59 -3.70
C VAL A 265 -4.34 15.87 -2.96
N LYS A 266 -4.72 15.76 -1.69
CA LYS A 266 -5.05 16.92 -0.88
C LYS A 266 -3.78 17.52 -0.29
N ASP A 267 -3.45 18.73 -0.73
CA ASP A 267 -2.41 19.57 -0.14
C ASP A 267 -2.95 20.33 1.08
N PHE A 268 -2.20 20.32 2.19
CA PHE A 268 -2.53 21.04 3.42
C PHE A 268 -1.85 22.42 3.53
N GLY A 269 -1.05 22.83 2.54
CA GLY A 269 -0.35 24.11 2.54
C GLY A 269 0.70 24.18 3.65
N GLU A 270 0.40 24.89 4.74
CA GLU A 270 1.29 24.97 5.92
C GLU A 270 1.42 23.62 6.68
N GLY A 271 0.54 22.67 6.37
CA GLY A 271 0.59 21.30 6.87
C GLY A 271 -0.41 21.01 8.00
N LEU A 272 -0.85 19.76 8.09
CA LEU A 272 -1.72 19.27 9.15
C LEU A 272 -0.86 18.73 10.30
N GLN A 273 -0.98 19.35 11.47
CA GLN A 273 -0.26 18.93 12.68
C GLN A 273 -0.97 17.75 13.33
N VAL A 274 -0.22 16.71 13.67
CA VAL A 274 -0.70 15.54 14.44
C VAL A 274 0.30 15.24 15.55
N LYS A 275 -0.21 15.05 16.77
CA LYS A 275 0.60 14.91 17.98
C LYS A 275 0.92 13.46 18.30
N ALA A 276 2.08 13.25 18.91
CA ALA A 276 2.43 11.95 19.47
C ALA A 276 1.32 11.46 20.42
N GLY A 277 0.91 10.21 20.27
CA GLY A 277 -0.18 9.59 21.03
C GLY A 277 -1.57 9.82 20.45
N GLU A 278 -1.75 10.69 19.46
CA GLU A 278 -2.96 10.70 18.64
C GLU A 278 -3.00 9.48 17.71
N TRP A 279 -4.17 9.20 17.16
CA TRP A 279 -4.39 8.05 16.29
C TRP A 279 -5.05 8.51 15.00
N PHE A 280 -4.50 8.11 13.86
CA PHE A 280 -5.24 8.12 12.61
C PHE A 280 -6.41 7.15 12.72
N ASP A 281 -7.56 7.51 12.16
CA ASP A 281 -8.73 6.66 12.02
C ASP A 281 -9.22 6.80 10.58
N TYR A 282 -9.05 5.75 9.78
CA TYR A 282 -9.47 5.78 8.39
C TYR A 282 -10.23 4.52 8.00
N TRP A 283 -11.12 4.67 7.03
CA TRP A 283 -11.92 3.58 6.51
C TRP A 283 -12.20 3.72 5.02
N CYS A 284 -12.45 2.57 4.41
CA CYS A 284 -12.92 2.42 3.05
C CYS A 284 -14.26 1.66 3.07
N ASP A 285 -15.22 2.18 2.33
CA ASP A 285 -16.54 1.59 2.09
C ASP A 285 -16.56 0.98 0.69
N TYR A 286 -17.12 -0.22 0.58
CA TYR A 286 -17.17 -0.99 -0.65
C TYR A 286 -18.57 -1.45 -0.99
N SER A 287 -18.85 -1.58 -2.28
CA SER A 287 -20.07 -2.21 -2.81
C SER A 287 -19.70 -3.32 -3.80
N ASN A 288 -19.95 -4.58 -3.43
CA ASN A 288 -19.68 -5.72 -4.29
C ASN A 288 -20.95 -6.23 -4.96
N ALA A 289 -21.05 -6.07 -6.27
CA ALA A 289 -22.17 -6.59 -7.06
C ALA A 289 -21.97 -8.04 -7.56
N GLU A 290 -20.80 -8.63 -7.35
CA GLU A 290 -20.47 -9.97 -7.85
C GLU A 290 -21.09 -11.07 -6.99
N THR A 291 -21.17 -12.27 -7.56
CA THR A 291 -21.66 -13.47 -6.88
C THR A 291 -20.57 -14.19 -6.07
N ARG A 292 -19.38 -13.61 -5.96
CA ARG A 292 -18.27 -14.12 -5.15
C ARG A 292 -17.90 -13.11 -4.08
N ASP A 293 -17.27 -13.61 -3.03
CA ASP A 293 -16.63 -12.79 -2.02
C ASP A 293 -15.36 -12.14 -2.59
N VAL A 294 -15.03 -10.96 -2.04
CA VAL A 294 -13.87 -10.16 -2.41
C VAL A 294 -13.06 -9.87 -1.15
N PHE A 295 -11.74 -10.03 -1.27
CA PHE A 295 -10.78 -9.88 -0.19
C PHE A 295 -9.73 -8.82 -0.55
N GLU A 296 -8.84 -8.55 0.39
CA GLU A 296 -7.64 -7.75 0.13
C GLU A 296 -6.74 -8.43 -0.91
N GLY A 297 -6.05 -7.63 -1.73
CA GLY A 297 -5.05 -8.14 -2.66
C GLY A 297 -4.59 -7.11 -3.71
N PRO A 298 -3.51 -7.40 -4.46
CA PRO A 298 -2.92 -6.47 -5.42
C PRO A 298 -3.68 -6.37 -6.74
N ARG A 299 -4.55 -7.33 -7.06
CA ARG A 299 -5.20 -7.42 -8.38
C ARG A 299 -6.46 -6.56 -8.42
N SER A 300 -6.88 -6.20 -9.63
CA SER A 300 -8.15 -5.52 -9.91
C SER A 300 -9.39 -6.33 -9.48
N THR A 301 -9.22 -7.63 -9.29
CA THR A 301 -10.25 -8.54 -8.75
C THR A 301 -10.38 -8.48 -7.23
N ASP A 302 -9.40 -7.88 -6.56
CA ASP A 302 -9.27 -7.77 -5.12
C ASP A 302 -9.48 -6.30 -4.70
N GLU A 303 -9.31 -5.98 -3.42
CA GLU A 303 -9.45 -4.61 -2.90
C GLU A 303 -8.26 -4.15 -2.06
N MET A 304 -8.08 -2.84 -1.96
CA MET A 304 -7.10 -2.21 -1.07
C MET A 304 -7.75 -1.07 -0.27
N CYS A 305 -7.15 -0.74 0.89
CA CYS A 305 -7.55 0.41 1.71
C CYS A 305 -6.32 1.07 2.33
N MET A 306 -5.91 2.23 1.80
CA MET A 306 -4.67 2.89 2.24
C MET A 306 -4.85 4.37 2.58
N LEU A 307 -4.04 4.84 3.53
CA LEU A 307 -3.75 6.25 3.75
C LEU A 307 -2.31 6.53 3.32
N LEU A 308 -2.17 7.35 2.27
CA LEU A 308 -0.89 7.70 1.66
C LEU A 308 -0.64 9.20 1.77
N GLY A 309 0.61 9.62 1.92
CA GLY A 309 0.93 11.06 1.87
C GLY A 309 2.27 11.42 2.48
N SER A 310 2.83 12.56 2.08
CA SER A 310 4.11 13.03 2.62
C SER A 310 3.97 13.69 3.99
N TYR A 311 4.88 13.38 4.90
CA TYR A 311 4.90 13.92 6.27
C TYR A 311 6.34 14.12 6.79
N TYR A 312 6.48 14.93 7.84
CA TYR A 312 7.77 15.20 8.48
C TYR A 312 7.59 15.62 9.94
N PRO A 313 8.57 15.38 10.83
CA PRO A 313 9.79 14.60 10.63
C PRO A 313 9.51 13.11 10.37
N ALA A 314 10.42 12.42 9.69
CA ALA A 314 10.33 11.01 9.39
C ALA A 314 10.30 10.16 10.68
N ASP A 315 9.31 9.26 10.75
CA ASP A 315 9.16 8.24 11.79
C ASP A 315 8.62 6.94 11.17
N SER A 316 9.52 5.98 10.93
CA SER A 316 9.18 4.75 10.20
C SER A 316 8.06 3.92 10.85
N ALA A 317 7.88 4.07 12.17
CA ALA A 317 6.83 3.41 12.92
C ALA A 317 5.45 3.95 12.55
N THR A 318 5.30 5.29 12.53
CA THR A 318 4.08 5.97 12.09
C THR A 318 3.82 5.72 10.60
N ALA A 319 4.85 5.82 9.75
CA ALA A 319 4.71 5.63 8.29
C ALA A 319 4.08 4.28 7.90
N HIS A 320 4.37 3.22 8.64
CA HIS A 320 3.97 1.85 8.28
C HIS A 320 3.06 1.19 9.32
N CYS A 321 2.51 1.97 10.24
CA CYS A 321 1.70 1.46 11.34
C CYS A 321 2.32 0.27 12.08
N ARG A 322 3.57 0.43 12.55
CA ARG A 322 4.36 -0.70 13.08
C ARG A 322 3.93 -1.04 14.50
N ALA A 323 3.88 -2.34 14.79
CA ALA A 323 3.63 -2.85 16.14
C ALA A 323 4.82 -2.69 17.10
N GLU A 324 6.04 -2.60 16.55
CA GLU A 324 7.29 -2.49 17.32
C GLU A 324 8.13 -1.35 16.71
N PRO A 325 8.01 -0.10 17.22
CA PRO A 325 8.71 1.05 16.65
C PRO A 325 10.24 0.92 16.77
N ASP A 326 10.74 0.19 17.76
CA ASP A 326 12.16 0.10 18.09
C ASP A 326 12.90 -1.07 17.41
N VAL A 327 12.20 -1.92 16.66
CA VAL A 327 12.79 -3.12 16.03
C VAL A 327 13.03 -2.86 14.55
N PRO A 328 14.30 -2.83 14.09
CA PRO A 328 14.62 -2.75 12.66
C PRO A 328 14.09 -3.98 11.92
N GLY A 329 13.46 -3.75 10.76
CA GLY A 329 12.89 -4.82 9.94
C GLY A 329 11.87 -4.31 8.93
N GLN A 330 11.35 -5.24 8.12
CA GLN A 330 10.33 -4.97 7.11
C GLN A 330 9.07 -4.34 7.73
N PRO A 331 8.39 -3.41 7.01
CA PRO A 331 7.05 -2.95 7.38
C PRO A 331 6.13 -4.15 7.66
N ASN A 332 5.44 -4.16 8.80
CA ASN A 332 4.56 -5.26 9.16
C ASN A 332 3.07 -4.86 9.26
N PHE A 333 2.74 -3.57 9.18
CA PHE A 333 1.37 -3.02 9.15
C PHE A 333 0.41 -3.54 10.25
N ILE A 334 0.96 -4.13 11.32
CA ILE A 334 0.19 -4.83 12.35
C ILE A 334 0.10 -4.06 13.68
N GLY A 335 0.58 -2.82 13.72
CA GLY A 335 0.46 -1.93 14.88
C GLY A 335 -0.92 -1.31 15.06
N ALA A 336 -1.82 -1.53 14.10
CA ALA A 336 -3.14 -0.93 14.10
C ALA A 336 -4.10 -1.55 15.12
N GLU A 337 -5.12 -0.79 15.49
CA GLU A 337 -6.39 -1.30 15.99
C GLU A 337 -7.32 -1.50 14.79
N TRP A 338 -7.69 -2.74 14.49
CA TRP A 338 -8.62 -3.08 13.42
C TRP A 338 -10.04 -3.01 13.94
N VAL A 339 -10.87 -2.16 13.32
CA VAL A 339 -12.21 -1.86 13.81
C VAL A 339 -13.22 -2.59 12.93
N GLY A 340 -13.84 -3.63 13.48
CA GLY A 340 -14.93 -4.33 12.81
C GLY A 340 -16.18 -3.46 12.67
N ASN A 341 -17.07 -3.92 11.79
CA ASN A 341 -18.37 -3.30 11.52
C ASN A 341 -19.54 -4.25 11.82
N GLY A 342 -19.28 -5.34 12.55
CA GLY A 342 -20.27 -6.33 12.93
C GLY A 342 -20.72 -6.20 14.38
N LYS A 343 -21.03 -7.34 15.00
CA LYS A 343 -21.60 -7.45 16.36
C LYS A 343 -20.99 -8.58 17.19
N ALA A 344 -19.99 -9.28 16.64
CA ALA A 344 -19.36 -10.38 17.35
C ALA A 344 -18.60 -9.81 18.56
N THR A 345 -18.82 -10.43 19.71
CA THR A 345 -18.03 -10.20 20.91
C THR A 345 -16.58 -10.58 20.65
N CYS A 346 -15.67 -10.15 21.52
CA CYS A 346 -14.26 -10.45 21.34
C CYS A 346 -14.02 -11.97 21.41
N ALA A 347 -14.74 -12.66 22.31
CA ALA A 347 -14.71 -14.12 22.40
C ALA A 347 -15.19 -14.82 21.12
N GLU A 348 -16.29 -14.37 20.51
CA GLU A 348 -16.78 -14.93 19.25
C GLU A 348 -15.80 -14.69 18.09
N SER A 349 -15.26 -13.48 17.97
CA SER A 349 -14.26 -13.15 16.94
C SER A 349 -12.99 -13.97 17.10
N PHE A 350 -12.49 -14.15 18.32
CA PHE A 350 -11.29 -14.96 18.53
C PHE A 350 -11.53 -16.46 18.30
N ALA A 351 -12.70 -16.98 18.70
CA ALA A 351 -13.09 -18.35 18.38
C ALA A 351 -13.18 -18.56 16.85
N CYS A 352 -13.70 -17.58 16.12
CA CYS A 352 -13.70 -17.57 14.65
C CYS A 352 -12.27 -17.64 14.09
N VAL A 353 -11.34 -16.82 14.61
CA VAL A 353 -9.92 -16.85 14.17
C VAL A 353 -9.30 -18.24 14.38
N GLN A 354 -9.49 -18.83 15.56
CA GLN A 354 -8.97 -20.18 15.86
C GLN A 354 -9.55 -21.25 14.93
N GLN A 355 -10.85 -21.18 14.65
CA GLN A 355 -11.51 -22.09 13.72
C GLN A 355 -10.99 -21.92 12.29
N ALA A 356 -10.91 -20.68 11.81
CA ALA A 356 -10.43 -20.36 10.46
C ALA A 356 -9.00 -20.87 10.25
N ILE A 357 -8.10 -20.63 11.20
CA ILE A 357 -6.72 -21.14 11.13
C ILE A 357 -6.69 -22.66 11.12
N SER A 358 -7.47 -23.32 12.00
CA SER A 358 -7.53 -24.79 12.06
C SER A 358 -8.07 -25.41 10.77
N ALA A 359 -8.90 -24.66 10.04
CA ALA A 359 -9.48 -25.04 8.76
C ALA A 359 -8.67 -24.54 7.54
N SER A 360 -7.54 -23.85 7.75
CA SER A 360 -6.77 -23.17 6.69
C SER A 360 -7.62 -22.19 5.86
N GLN A 361 -8.43 -21.38 6.53
CA GLN A 361 -9.33 -20.37 5.96
C GLN A 361 -8.89 -18.95 6.34
N GLU A 362 -9.35 -17.97 5.57
CA GLU A 362 -9.11 -16.55 5.82
C GLU A 362 -9.68 -16.11 7.18
N ILE A 363 -8.87 -15.37 7.95
CA ILE A 363 -9.28 -14.82 9.25
C ILE A 363 -9.99 -13.47 9.10
N THR A 364 -9.90 -12.84 7.94
CA THR A 364 -10.44 -11.49 7.67
C THR A 364 -11.93 -11.36 7.99
N PRO A 365 -12.81 -12.33 7.66
CA PRO A 365 -14.21 -12.27 8.06
C PRO A 365 -14.42 -12.23 9.59
N CYS A 366 -13.53 -12.84 10.37
CA CYS A 366 -13.58 -12.78 11.83
C CYS A 366 -13.24 -11.39 12.36
N VAL A 367 -12.34 -10.68 11.68
CA VAL A 367 -11.96 -9.29 12.00
C VAL A 367 -13.09 -8.33 11.65
N THR A 368 -13.61 -8.40 10.41
CA THR A 368 -14.64 -7.46 9.96
C THR A 368 -15.97 -7.66 10.70
N SER A 369 -16.33 -8.89 11.05
CA SER A 369 -17.55 -9.18 11.82
C SER A 369 -17.49 -8.82 13.32
N SER A 370 -16.32 -8.45 13.85
CA SER A 370 -16.17 -8.00 15.23
C SER A 370 -16.96 -6.72 15.52
N ASP A 371 -17.44 -6.56 16.76
CA ASP A 371 -18.04 -5.32 17.21
C ASP A 371 -16.95 -4.24 17.38
N ALA A 372 -17.23 -3.02 16.90
CA ALA A 372 -16.32 -1.89 17.07
C ALA A 372 -16.03 -1.54 18.54
N ALA A 373 -16.86 -1.96 19.49
CA ALA A 373 -16.65 -1.77 20.92
C ALA A 373 -15.56 -2.68 21.52
N VAL A 374 -15.19 -3.76 20.83
CA VAL A 374 -14.15 -4.71 21.26
C VAL A 374 -12.89 -4.67 20.38
N SER A 375 -12.83 -3.74 19.43
CA SER A 375 -11.75 -3.65 18.43
C SER A 375 -10.38 -3.60 19.06
N ARG A 376 -10.21 -2.90 20.18
CA ARG A 376 -8.93 -2.77 20.87
C ARG A 376 -8.48 -4.09 21.47
N GLU A 377 -9.29 -4.70 22.33
CA GLU A 377 -8.96 -5.96 22.98
C GLU A 377 -8.77 -7.09 21.96
N PHE A 378 -9.61 -7.14 20.92
CA PHE A 378 -9.49 -8.11 19.85
C PHE A 378 -8.21 -7.91 19.03
N SER A 379 -7.88 -6.67 18.65
CA SER A 379 -6.66 -6.36 17.90
C SER A 379 -5.40 -6.66 18.70
N ASP A 380 -5.39 -6.37 20.00
CA ASP A 380 -4.25 -6.67 20.87
C ASP A 380 -4.02 -8.19 20.96
N ALA A 381 -5.09 -8.98 21.12
CA ALA A 381 -5.03 -10.44 21.10
C ALA A 381 -4.57 -11.00 19.74
N LEU A 382 -5.16 -10.53 18.65
CA LEU A 382 -4.80 -10.95 17.29
C LEU A 382 -3.35 -10.59 16.96
N ARG A 383 -2.91 -9.36 17.28
CA ARG A 383 -1.54 -8.91 17.07
C ARG A 383 -0.54 -9.75 17.86
N CYS A 384 -0.84 -10.07 19.13
CA CYS A 384 0.01 -10.97 19.89
C CYS A 384 0.10 -12.34 19.21
N PHE A 385 -1.04 -12.89 18.79
CA PHE A 385 -1.10 -14.17 18.09
C PHE A 385 -0.24 -14.16 16.81
N LEU A 386 -0.41 -13.15 15.95
CA LEU A 386 0.36 -13.01 14.70
C LEU A 386 1.86 -12.89 14.93
N LYS A 387 2.28 -12.27 16.04
CA LYS A 387 3.69 -12.06 16.38
C LYS A 387 4.35 -13.25 17.09
N LYS A 388 3.60 -13.97 17.91
CA LYS A 388 4.15 -14.95 18.87
C LYS A 388 3.77 -16.40 18.54
N ALA A 389 2.83 -16.64 17.63
CA ALA A 389 2.52 -18.00 17.23
C ALA A 389 3.70 -18.60 16.45
N GLY A 390 4.18 -19.76 16.93
CA GLY A 390 5.29 -20.49 16.34
C GLY A 390 5.25 -21.96 16.73
N PRO A 391 6.04 -22.82 16.06
CA PRO A 391 6.01 -24.27 16.28
C PRO A 391 6.28 -24.71 17.74
N ASP A 392 6.97 -23.86 18.52
CA ASP A 392 7.36 -24.15 19.91
C ASP A 392 6.66 -23.24 20.95
N GLN A 393 5.69 -22.42 20.53
CA GLN A 393 4.99 -21.47 21.40
C GLN A 393 3.48 -21.60 21.23
N ASP A 394 2.82 -22.15 22.26
CA ASP A 394 1.37 -22.18 22.32
C ASP A 394 0.84 -20.73 22.50
N PRO A 395 0.15 -20.15 21.51
CA PRO A 395 -0.37 -18.79 21.58
C PRO A 395 -1.31 -18.58 22.78
N ALA A 396 -2.02 -19.63 23.22
CA ALA A 396 -2.89 -19.58 24.39
C ALA A 396 -2.11 -19.29 25.68
N ILE A 397 -0.82 -19.62 25.72
CA ILE A 397 0.07 -19.37 26.86
C ILE A 397 0.77 -18.02 26.71
N VAL A 398 1.39 -17.76 25.56
CA VAL A 398 2.24 -16.56 25.39
C VAL A 398 1.43 -15.27 25.22
N CYS A 399 0.18 -15.35 24.76
CA CYS A 399 -0.73 -14.21 24.63
C CYS A 399 -1.83 -14.21 25.70
N LYS A 400 -1.62 -14.91 26.82
CA LYS A 400 -2.65 -15.11 27.85
C LYS A 400 -3.26 -13.80 28.34
N THR A 401 -2.46 -12.76 28.55
CA THR A 401 -2.93 -11.47 29.07
C THR A 401 -3.92 -10.82 28.09
N GLU A 402 -3.55 -10.75 26.82
CA GLU A 402 -4.35 -10.17 25.75
C GLU A 402 -5.61 -11.00 25.50
N LEU A 403 -5.49 -12.33 25.56
CA LEU A 403 -6.61 -13.26 25.43
C LEU A 403 -7.59 -13.14 26.59
N ASP A 404 -7.12 -13.10 27.84
CA ASP A 404 -8.00 -12.95 29.00
C ASP A 404 -8.75 -11.59 28.95
N ALA A 405 -8.08 -10.52 28.48
CA ALA A 405 -8.71 -9.22 28.28
C ALA A 405 -9.78 -9.25 27.18
N CYS A 406 -9.50 -9.92 26.06
CA CYS A 406 -10.46 -10.14 24.98
C CYS A 406 -11.65 -10.97 25.47
N LEU A 407 -11.43 -12.14 26.06
CA LEU A 407 -12.50 -13.04 26.51
C LEU A 407 -13.40 -12.47 27.61
N ALA A 408 -12.99 -11.38 28.27
CA ALA A 408 -13.80 -10.65 29.24
C ALA A 408 -14.82 -9.68 28.59
N LYS A 409 -14.80 -9.55 27.25
CA LYS A 409 -15.63 -8.66 26.43
C LYS A 409 -16.41 -9.44 25.38
#